data_AF-G7WL02-F1
#
_entry.id   AF-G7WL02-F1
#
_cell.length_a   1.000
_cell.length_b   1.000
_cell.length_c   1.000
_cell.angle_alpha   90.00
_cell.angle_beta   90.00
_cell.angle_gamma   90.00
#
_symmetry.space_group_name_H-M   'P 1'
#
loop_
_entity.id
_entity.type
_entity.pdbx_description
1 polymer ?
#
loop_
_entity_poly.entity_id
_entity_poly.type
_entity_poly.pdbx_seq_one_letter_code
_entity_poly.pdbx_strand_id
1 'polypeptide(L)'
;MGVLVNRVDGFGEVVVPSIVRRGPVVVAISTFGESPALSKSLRMRIEEILDEGYGDMARLLGEMRGVMKERVADQEERRRILWEIISDGEVWRLLSESYEKGYKRAGEHLPSDERDSLDAGDPPEGQYRRD
;
A
#
# COMPACT_ATOMS: atom_id res chain seq x y z
N MET A 1 25.98 -16.60 -22.98
CA MET A 1 24.55 -16.46 -23.35
C MET A 1 23.73 -17.14 -22.28
N GLY A 2 22.73 -16.44 -21.72
CA GLY A 2 21.84 -16.96 -20.68
C GLY A 2 20.45 -16.37 -20.91
N VAL A 3 19.74 -16.92 -21.89
CA VAL A 3 18.36 -16.52 -22.22
C VAL A 3 17.47 -17.65 -21.76
N LEU A 4 16.60 -17.36 -20.80
CA LEU A 4 15.60 -18.30 -20.33
C LEU A 4 14.53 -18.50 -21.41
N VAL A 5 14.29 -19.75 -21.81
CA VAL A 5 13.31 -20.10 -22.84
C VAL A 5 12.17 -20.89 -22.21
N ASN A 6 10.93 -20.41 -22.39
CA ASN A 6 9.73 -21.20 -22.17
C ASN A 6 9.26 -21.80 -23.50
N ARG A 7 8.97 -23.10 -23.53
CA ARG A 7 8.38 -23.79 -24.67
C ARG A 7 6.95 -24.20 -24.31
N VAL A 8 5.97 -23.75 -25.09
CA VAL A 8 4.54 -23.98 -24.80
C VAL A 8 4.15 -25.44 -25.05
N ASP A 9 4.87 -26.15 -25.91
CA ASP A 9 4.62 -27.51 -26.39
C ASP A 9 5.68 -28.54 -25.94
N GLY A 10 6.46 -28.25 -24.89
CA GLY A 10 7.46 -29.18 -24.33
C GLY A 10 8.09 -28.68 -23.02
N PHE A 11 9.17 -29.33 -22.55
CA PHE A 11 9.92 -28.85 -21.39
C PHE A 11 10.76 -27.63 -21.78
N GLY A 12 10.43 -26.46 -21.25
CA GLY A 12 11.27 -25.26 -21.25
C GLY A 12 12.01 -25.09 -19.93
N GLU A 13 12.99 -24.18 -19.88
CA GLU A 13 13.73 -23.83 -18.66
C GLU A 13 12.87 -23.05 -17.66
N VAL A 14 11.74 -22.48 -18.11
CA VAL A 14 10.83 -21.65 -17.31
C VAL A 14 9.38 -21.98 -17.65
N VAL A 15 8.50 -21.95 -16.65
CA VAL A 15 7.04 -22.08 -16.80
C VAL A 15 6.41 -20.70 -16.71
N VAL A 16 5.53 -20.35 -17.67
CA VAL A 16 4.73 -19.12 -17.59
C VAL A 16 3.61 -19.33 -16.55
N PRO A 17 3.57 -18.52 -15.46
CA PRO A 17 2.57 -18.67 -14.42
C PRO A 17 1.22 -18.09 -14.84
N SER A 18 0.16 -18.50 -14.12
CA SER A 18 -1.10 -17.75 -14.09
C SER A 18 -0.90 -16.46 -13.30
N ILE A 19 -1.32 -15.31 -13.83
CA ILE A 19 -1.12 -13.99 -13.20
C ILE A 19 -2.46 -13.34 -12.86
N VAL A 20 -2.55 -12.76 -11.67
CA VAL A 20 -3.58 -11.79 -11.27
C VAL A 20 -2.92 -10.44 -11.05
N ARG A 21 -3.53 -9.36 -11.55
CA ARG A 21 -3.03 -7.99 -11.37
C ARG A 21 -4.18 -7.05 -10.98
N ARG A 22 -3.95 -6.23 -9.95
CA ARG A 22 -4.80 -5.10 -9.52
C ARG A 22 -3.91 -3.91 -9.23
N GLY A 23 -3.83 -2.98 -10.18
CA GLY A 23 -2.86 -1.88 -10.13
C GLY A 23 -1.43 -2.36 -9.84
N PRO A 24 -0.80 -1.91 -8.74
CA PRO A 24 0.56 -2.32 -8.35
C PRO A 24 0.65 -3.71 -7.71
N VAL A 25 -0.48 -4.35 -7.35
CA VAL A 25 -0.49 -5.70 -6.76
C VAL A 25 -0.46 -6.74 -7.87
N VAL A 26 0.51 -7.66 -7.81
CA VAL A 26 0.67 -8.76 -8.76
C VAL A 26 0.82 -10.07 -8.00
N VAL A 27 0.02 -11.07 -8.37
CA VAL A 27 0.12 -12.44 -7.86
C VAL A 27 0.44 -13.36 -9.03
N ALA A 28 1.52 -14.12 -8.92
CA ALA A 28 1.90 -15.15 -9.88
C ALA A 28 1.73 -16.54 -9.25
N ILE A 29 1.02 -17.43 -9.95
CA ILE A 29 0.67 -18.76 -9.48
C ILE A 29 1.26 -19.78 -10.45
N SER A 30 2.11 -20.67 -9.93
CA SER A 30 2.75 -21.72 -10.70
C SER A 30 2.61 -23.07 -10.00
N THR A 31 2.42 -24.11 -10.78
CA THR A 31 2.53 -25.52 -10.35
C THR A 31 3.75 -26.19 -10.96
N PHE A 32 4.71 -25.40 -11.49
CA PHE A 32 5.89 -25.90 -12.20
C PHE A 32 5.55 -26.89 -13.35
N GLY A 33 4.38 -26.70 -13.97
CA GLY A 33 3.89 -27.55 -15.06
C GLY A 33 3.12 -28.79 -14.61
N GLU A 34 3.07 -29.10 -13.31
CA GLU A 34 2.33 -30.27 -12.80
C GLU A 34 0.83 -30.19 -13.06
N SER A 35 0.24 -28.99 -12.96
CA SER A 35 -1.20 -28.83 -13.14
C SER A 35 -1.59 -27.41 -13.59
N PRO A 36 -1.71 -27.17 -14.91
CA PRO A 36 -2.28 -25.93 -15.44
C PRO A 36 -3.71 -25.69 -14.97
N ALA A 37 -4.50 -26.76 -14.80
CA ALA A 37 -5.88 -26.68 -14.31
C ALA A 37 -5.94 -26.14 -12.88
N LEU A 38 -5.06 -26.61 -11.98
CA LEU A 38 -4.97 -26.10 -10.61
C LEU A 38 -4.51 -24.64 -10.59
N SER A 39 -3.49 -24.28 -11.36
CA SER A 39 -3.04 -22.89 -11.49
C SER A 39 -4.17 -21.96 -11.96
N LYS A 40 -5.01 -22.41 -12.90
CA LYS A 40 -6.19 -21.66 -13.35
C LYS A 40 -7.26 -21.57 -12.26
N SER A 41 -7.53 -22.65 -11.53
CA SER A 41 -8.51 -22.67 -10.44
C SER A 41 -8.14 -21.71 -9.31
N LEU A 42 -6.88 -21.71 -8.88
CA LEU A 42 -6.37 -20.78 -7.87
C LEU A 42 -6.43 -19.33 -8.34
N ARG A 43 -6.07 -19.05 -9.61
CA ARG A 43 -6.17 -17.71 -10.19
C ARG A 43 -7.58 -17.15 -10.06
N MET A 44 -8.60 -17.93 -10.41
CA MET A 44 -10.00 -17.49 -10.33
C MET A 44 -10.42 -17.18 -8.89
N ARG A 45 -10.04 -18.02 -7.92
CA ARG A 45 -10.32 -17.74 -6.50
C ARG A 45 -9.62 -16.48 -5.98
N ILE A 46 -8.39 -16.24 -6.41
CA ILE A 46 -7.65 -15.04 -6.01
C ILE A 46 -8.23 -13.80 -6.69
N GLU A 47 -8.72 -13.90 -7.93
CA GLU A 47 -9.42 -12.82 -8.63
C GLU A 47 -10.69 -12.36 -7.90
N GLU A 48 -11.39 -13.28 -7.22
CA GLU A 48 -12.56 -12.98 -6.39
C GLU A 48 -12.20 -12.25 -5.09
N ILE A 49 -11.04 -12.55 -4.50
CA ILE A 49 -10.57 -11.93 -3.25
C ILE A 49 -9.90 -10.58 -3.52
N LEU A 50 -9.08 -10.50 -4.57
CA LEU A 50 -8.29 -9.33 -4.91
C LEU A 50 -9.12 -8.41 -5.83
N ASP A 51 -10.00 -7.62 -5.24
CA ASP A 51 -10.73 -6.57 -5.95
C ASP A 51 -9.83 -5.34 -6.27
N GLU A 52 -10.41 -4.33 -6.93
CA GLU A 52 -9.68 -3.10 -7.27
C GLU A 52 -9.23 -2.29 -6.03
N GLY A 53 -9.91 -2.45 -4.88
CA GLY A 53 -9.59 -1.74 -3.65
C GLY A 53 -8.20 -2.08 -3.12
N TYR A 54 -7.70 -3.29 -3.35
CA TYR A 54 -6.32 -3.65 -3.03
C TYR A 54 -5.29 -2.89 -3.87
N GLY A 55 -5.63 -2.55 -5.11
CA GLY A 55 -4.79 -1.71 -5.96
C GLY A 55 -4.67 -0.30 -5.40
N ASP A 56 -5.78 0.27 -4.95
CA ASP A 56 -5.83 1.60 -4.32
C ASP A 56 -5.11 1.63 -2.98
N MET A 57 -5.33 0.62 -2.13
CA MET A 57 -4.65 0.50 -0.85
C MET A 57 -3.13 0.41 -1.03
N ALA A 58 -2.67 -0.36 -2.02
CA ALA A 58 -1.24 -0.47 -2.31
C ALA A 58 -0.62 0.85 -2.77
N ARG A 59 -1.35 1.66 -3.56
CA ARG A 59 -0.92 3.02 -3.95
C ARG A 59 -0.84 3.94 -2.73
N LEU A 60 -1.90 3.96 -1.93
CA LEU A 60 -1.99 4.74 -0.70
C LEU A 60 -0.82 4.45 0.25
N LEU A 61 -0.53 3.18 0.51
CA LEU A 61 0.59 2.78 1.38
C LEU A 61 1.97 3.12 0.77
N GLY A 62 2.06 3.19 -0.56
CA GLY A 62 3.25 3.68 -1.26
C GLY A 62 3.49 5.17 -0.99
N GLU A 63 2.43 5.97 -1.06
CA GLU A 63 2.46 7.40 -0.76
C GLU A 63 2.75 7.65 0.72
N MET A 64 2.08 6.95 1.63
CA MET A 64 2.33 7.05 3.08
C MET A 64 3.77 6.71 3.45
N ARG A 65 4.37 5.70 2.80
CA ARG A 65 5.80 5.40 2.93
C ARG A 65 6.68 6.57 2.50
N GLY A 66 6.30 7.29 1.45
CA GLY A 66 6.97 8.51 1.01
C GLY A 66 6.96 9.57 2.10
N VAL A 67 5.78 9.86 2.66
CA VAL A 67 5.60 10.88 3.73
C VAL A 67 6.37 10.50 5.00
N MET A 68 6.30 9.25 5.42
CA MET A 68 6.94 8.80 6.67
C MET A 68 8.47 8.80 6.62
N LYS A 69 9.09 8.73 5.43
CA LYS A 69 10.57 8.73 5.32
C LYS A 69 11.22 9.97 5.92
N GLU A 70 10.52 11.09 5.91
CA GLU A 70 11.02 12.37 6.42
C GLU A 70 10.63 12.61 7.88
N ARG A 71 9.53 11.98 8.34
CA ARG A 71 8.91 12.26 9.65
C ARG A 71 9.17 11.21 10.72
N VAL A 72 9.47 9.98 10.31
CA VAL A 72 9.62 8.84 11.22
C VAL A 72 10.97 8.22 10.96
N ALA A 73 11.93 8.36 11.87
CA ALA A 73 13.27 7.81 11.70
C ALA A 73 13.29 6.27 11.80
N ASP A 74 12.54 5.73 12.75
CA ASP A 74 12.54 4.31 13.06
C ASP A 74 11.79 3.44 12.03
N GLN A 75 12.40 2.31 11.64
CA GLN A 75 11.83 1.40 10.64
C GLN A 75 10.67 0.58 11.19
N GLU A 76 10.76 0.15 12.46
CA GLU A 76 9.74 -0.69 13.08
C GLU A 76 8.45 0.12 13.26
N GLU A 77 8.60 1.38 13.64
CA GLU A 77 7.52 2.35 13.77
C GLU A 77 6.80 2.59 12.46
N ARG A 78 7.53 2.85 11.37
CA ARG A 78 6.91 2.98 10.03
C ARG A 78 6.17 1.72 9.62
N ARG A 79 6.71 0.55 9.93
CA ARG A 79 6.04 -0.73 9.66
C ARG A 79 4.76 -0.86 10.48
N ARG A 80 4.77 -0.47 11.76
CA ARG A 80 3.60 -0.48 12.65
C ARG A 80 2.48 0.42 12.11
N ILE A 81 2.80 1.66 11.75
CA ILE A 81 1.82 2.61 11.17
C ILE A 81 1.20 2.05 9.88
N LEU A 82 2.01 1.48 8.98
CA LEU A 82 1.46 0.86 7.76
C LEU A 82 0.50 -0.29 8.07
N TRP A 83 0.80 -1.10 9.09
CA TRP A 83 -0.10 -2.17 9.53
C TRP A 83 -1.40 -1.62 10.12
N GLU A 84 -1.34 -0.51 10.86
CA GLU A 84 -2.53 0.16 11.40
C GLU A 84 -3.43 0.67 10.28
N ILE A 85 -2.85 1.32 9.25
CA ILE A 85 -3.60 1.77 8.06
C ILE A 85 -4.26 0.60 7.33
N ILE A 86 -3.54 -0.51 7.12
CA ILE A 86 -4.09 -1.72 6.48
C ILE A 86 -5.22 -2.33 7.32
N SER A 87 -5.12 -2.28 8.63
CA SER A 87 -6.08 -2.91 9.55
C SER A 87 -7.29 -2.02 9.85
N ASP A 88 -7.24 -0.74 9.47
CA ASP A 88 -8.32 0.21 9.67
C ASP A 88 -9.42 0.01 8.60
N GLY A 89 -10.51 -0.65 8.99
CA GLY A 89 -11.68 -0.87 8.13
C GLY A 89 -12.30 0.43 7.61
N GLU A 90 -12.15 1.55 8.31
CA GLU A 90 -12.64 2.85 7.87
C GLU A 90 -11.81 3.41 6.71
N VAL A 91 -10.49 3.15 6.69
CA VAL A 91 -9.64 3.48 5.54
C VAL A 91 -10.16 2.74 4.31
N TRP A 92 -10.39 1.42 4.42
CA TRP A 92 -10.93 0.62 3.31
C TRP A 92 -12.29 1.13 2.82
N ARG A 93 -13.20 1.42 3.76
CA ARG A 93 -14.53 1.92 3.45
C ARG A 93 -14.46 3.25 2.72
N LEU A 94 -13.71 4.21 3.24
CA LEU A 94 -13.56 5.53 2.64
C LEU A 94 -12.83 5.49 1.30
N LEU A 95 -11.83 4.61 1.16
CA LEU A 95 -11.09 4.41 -0.08
C LEU A 95 -12.02 3.90 -1.20
N SER A 96 -12.96 3.01 -0.86
CA SER A 96 -13.98 2.52 -1.79
C SER A 96 -14.96 3.60 -2.25
N GLU A 97 -15.15 4.67 -1.48
CA GLU A 97 -15.96 5.82 -1.87
C GLU A 97 -15.16 6.87 -2.66
N SER A 98 -13.93 7.16 -2.23
CA SER A 98 -13.05 8.15 -2.83
C SER A 98 -11.62 7.99 -2.31
N TYR A 99 -10.66 7.98 -3.24
CA TYR A 99 -9.25 7.93 -2.92
C TYR A 99 -8.83 9.04 -1.93
N GLU A 100 -9.33 10.26 -2.13
CA GLU A 100 -9.02 11.41 -1.27
C GLU A 100 -9.48 11.20 0.18
N LYS A 101 -10.66 10.60 0.39
CA LYS A 101 -11.18 10.34 1.74
C LYS A 101 -10.35 9.27 2.45
N GLY A 102 -10.05 8.17 1.75
CA GLY A 102 -9.18 7.12 2.28
C GLY A 102 -7.79 7.65 2.61
N TYR A 103 -7.24 8.52 1.75
CA TYR A 103 -5.96 9.19 1.99
C TYR A 103 -5.97 10.05 3.25
N LYS A 104 -6.99 10.90 3.43
CA LYS A 104 -7.12 11.73 4.64
C LYS A 104 -7.18 10.87 5.90
N ARG A 105 -8.01 9.82 5.91
CA ARG A 105 -8.12 8.90 7.05
C ARG A 105 -6.82 8.17 7.35
N ALA A 106 -6.11 7.70 6.32
CA ALA A 106 -4.79 7.07 6.51
C ALA A 106 -3.75 8.06 7.06
N GLY A 107 -3.83 9.33 6.65
CA GLY A 107 -2.99 10.40 7.17
C GLY A 107 -3.13 10.64 8.69
N GLU A 108 -4.29 10.33 9.28
CA GLU A 108 -4.52 10.43 10.73
C GLU A 108 -3.71 9.41 11.54
N HIS A 109 -3.17 8.36 10.90
CA HIS A 109 -2.26 7.41 11.53
C HIS A 109 -0.81 7.90 11.55
N LEU A 110 -0.48 8.96 10.81
CA LEU A 110 0.85 9.53 10.82
C LEU A 110 1.07 10.30 12.14
N PRO A 111 2.29 10.27 12.71
CA PRO A 111 2.60 11.12 13.83
C PRO A 111 2.45 12.59 13.43
N SER A 112 1.94 13.40 14.37
CA SER A 112 1.86 14.85 14.23
C SER A 112 3.23 15.42 13.87
N ASP A 113 3.28 16.31 12.87
CA ASP A 113 4.51 16.99 12.51
C ASP A 113 4.88 17.94 13.67
N GLU A 114 6.09 17.81 14.23
CA GLU A 114 6.57 18.77 15.26
C GLU A 114 6.66 20.20 14.69
N ARG A 115 6.58 20.37 13.37
CA ARG A 115 6.48 21.68 12.71
C ARG A 115 5.09 22.30 12.82
N ASP A 116 4.03 21.50 12.96
CA ASP A 116 2.66 22.01 13.09
C ASP A 116 2.43 22.67 14.45
N SER A 117 3.26 22.36 15.46
CA SER A 117 3.20 22.96 16.80
C SER A 117 4.02 24.26 16.95
N LEU A 118 4.90 24.58 15.99
CA LEU A 118 5.71 25.81 16.01
C LEU A 118 4.97 27.04 15.45
N ASP A 119 3.81 26.86 14.81
CA ASP A 119 2.99 27.94 14.23
C ASP A 119 1.91 28.47 15.20
N ALA A 120 1.82 27.88 16.41
CA ALA A 120 0.96 28.35 17.49
C ALA A 120 1.71 29.27 18.47
N GLY A 121 2.62 30.10 17.96
CA GLY A 121 3.29 31.12 18.77
C GLY A 121 2.25 32.01 19.44
N ASP A 122 2.27 32.06 20.78
CA ASP A 122 1.44 32.97 21.56
C ASP A 122 1.57 34.39 20.97
N PRO A 123 0.46 35.12 20.77
CA PRO A 123 0.55 36.52 20.40
C PRO A 123 1.37 37.24 21.47
N PRO A 124 2.29 38.15 21.10
CA PRO A 124 3.14 38.82 22.08
C PRO A 124 2.24 39.50 23.12
N GLU A 125 2.48 39.21 24.41
CA GLU A 125 1.85 39.90 25.52
C GLU A 125 2.16 41.39 25.42
N GLY A 126 1.22 42.13 24.83
CA GLY A 126 1.26 43.58 24.75
C GLY A 126 1.27 44.15 26.16
N GLN A 127 2.41 44.68 26.57
CA GLN A 127 2.52 45.57 27.72
C GLN A 127 1.69 46.83 27.43
N TYR A 128 0.40 46.82 27.77
CA TYR A 128 -0.30 48.05 28.08
C TYR A 128 0.15 48.51 29.46
N ARG A 129 1.33 49.13 29.49
CA ARG A 129 1.76 49.97 30.60
C ARG A 129 0.86 51.20 30.58
N ARG A 130 0.02 51.33 31.62
CA ARG A 130 -0.71 52.56 31.93
C ARG A 130 0.32 53.65 32.21
N ASP A 131 0.18 54.80 31.56
CA ASP A 131 0.53 56.13 32.06
C ASP A 131 -0.49 57.14 31.51
#